data_AF-A0A5N6EJN9-F1
#
_entry.id   AF-A0A5N6EJN9-F1
#
_cell.length_a   1.000
_cell.length_b   1.000
_cell.length_c   1.000
_cell.angle_alpha   90.00
_cell.angle_beta   90.00
_cell.angle_gamma   90.00
#
_symmetry.space_group_name_H-M   'P 1'
#
loop_
_entity.id
_entity.type
_entity.pdbx_description
1 polymer ?
#
loop_
_entity_poly.entity_id
_entity_poly.type
_entity_poly.pdbx_seq_one_letter_code
_entity_poly.pdbx_strand_id
1 'polypeptide(L)'
;MMSFTKFILFILSLLSVVSSESLEEHGSAAGLGSVAIVNRMGTTLYLWSVDEKEGPMHAVVPGASYQETYRLRPDGGGISIKVSTSQDINGDIIQFEYTQAGEKVFWDVSCVNTKAGSPF
;
A
#
# COMPACT_ATOMS: atom_id res chain seq x y z
N MET A 1 -14.40 -59.68 48.00
CA MET A 1 -15.59 -60.49 47.66
C MET A 1 -16.28 -59.83 46.47
N MET A 2 -16.58 -60.63 45.42
CA MET A 2 -17.20 -60.35 44.10
C MET A 2 -18.15 -59.14 44.00
N SER A 3 -18.04 -58.25 42.99
CA SER A 3 -18.36 -58.36 41.54
C SER A 3 -19.86 -58.21 41.22
N PHE A 4 -20.15 -57.84 39.96
CA PHE A 4 -21.43 -57.71 39.24
C PHE A 4 -21.99 -56.26 39.27
N THR A 5 -22.28 -55.56 38.16
CA THR A 5 -22.76 -56.03 36.85
C THR A 5 -22.58 -54.93 35.80
N LYS A 6 -22.17 -55.32 34.58
CA LYS A 6 -22.28 -54.52 33.34
C LYS A 6 -23.72 -54.59 32.82
N PHE A 7 -24.36 -53.48 32.47
CA PHE A 7 -25.18 -53.27 31.23
C PHE A 7 -26.00 -51.97 31.39
N ILE A 8 -25.83 -51.00 30.48
CA ILE A 8 -26.92 -50.35 29.72
C ILE A 8 -26.26 -49.49 28.63
N LEU A 9 -26.84 -49.63 27.45
CA LEU A 9 -26.46 -49.12 26.14
C LEU A 9 -26.82 -47.64 25.95
N PHE A 10 -25.91 -46.92 25.27
CA PHE A 10 -26.14 -46.06 24.09
C PHE A 10 -27.16 -44.89 24.17
N ILE A 11 -26.68 -43.68 23.81
CA ILE A 11 -27.32 -42.66 22.93
C ILE A 11 -27.20 -41.21 23.45
N LEU A 12 -26.59 -40.36 22.59
CA LEU A 12 -26.63 -38.89 22.50
C LEU A 12 -26.04 -38.09 23.70
N SER A 13 -25.23 -37.06 23.53
CA SER A 13 -24.97 -36.20 22.37
C SER A 13 -23.56 -35.61 22.51
N LEU A 14 -22.82 -35.61 21.41
CA LEU A 14 -21.64 -34.78 21.26
C LEU A 14 -22.14 -33.33 21.17
N LEU A 15 -22.23 -32.62 22.29
CA LEU A 15 -22.24 -31.15 22.26
C LEU A 15 -20.81 -30.70 22.00
N SER A 16 -20.34 -30.88 20.76
CA SER A 16 -19.32 -29.99 20.25
C SER A 16 -19.98 -28.62 20.16
N VAL A 17 -19.76 -27.79 21.17
CA VAL A 17 -19.96 -26.36 21.03
C VAL A 17 -19.08 -25.97 19.85
N VAL A 18 -19.69 -25.75 18.69
CA VAL A 18 -19.02 -25.03 17.62
C VAL A 18 -18.91 -23.62 18.19
N SER A 19 -17.75 -23.30 18.75
CA SER A 19 -17.41 -21.90 18.93
C SER A 19 -17.48 -21.33 17.51
N SER A 20 -18.47 -20.48 17.23
CA SER A 20 -18.27 -19.45 16.22
C SER A 20 -17.13 -18.59 16.76
N GLU A 21 -15.91 -19.05 16.54
CA GLU A 21 -14.83 -18.10 16.39
C GLU A 21 -15.26 -17.27 15.20
N SER A 22 -15.64 -16.02 15.47
CA SER A 22 -15.47 -15.01 14.43
C SER A 22 -14.05 -15.23 13.94
N LEU A 23 -13.91 -15.61 12.67
CA LEU A 23 -12.73 -15.21 11.93
C LEU A 23 -12.72 -13.69 12.08
N GLU A 24 -12.05 -13.21 13.14
CA GLU A 24 -11.26 -12.02 12.99
C GLU A 24 -10.48 -12.33 11.72
N GLU A 25 -10.94 -11.76 10.61
CA GLU A 25 -10.11 -11.53 9.47
C GLU A 25 -9.01 -10.64 10.03
N HIS A 26 -8.04 -11.30 10.65
CA HIS A 26 -6.73 -10.81 10.87
C HIS A 26 -6.19 -10.78 9.46
N GLY A 27 -6.68 -9.81 8.67
CA GLY A 27 -5.99 -9.23 7.56
C GLY A 27 -4.66 -8.91 8.18
N SER A 28 -3.72 -9.83 7.99
CA SER A 28 -2.32 -9.55 8.16
C SER A 28 -2.18 -8.17 7.56
N ALA A 29 -1.69 -7.20 8.31
CA ALA A 29 -1.21 -5.95 7.75
C ALA A 29 0.02 -6.26 6.88
N ALA A 30 -0.11 -7.21 5.95
CA ALA A 30 0.69 -7.31 4.76
C ALA A 30 0.42 -5.99 4.07
N GLY A 31 1.34 -5.05 4.26
CA GLY A 31 1.25 -3.76 3.59
C GLY A 31 0.98 -4.01 2.11
N LEU A 32 0.16 -3.17 1.48
CA LEU A 32 -0.30 -3.35 0.09
C LEU A 32 0.82 -3.27 -0.95
N GLY A 33 2.07 -3.26 -0.50
CA GLY A 33 3.28 -3.10 -1.27
C GLY A 33 3.90 -1.72 -1.08
N SER A 34 4.87 -1.47 -1.93
CA SER A 34 5.61 -0.22 -2.01
C SER A 34 5.80 0.16 -3.46
N VAL A 35 6.01 1.44 -3.71
CA VAL A 35 6.48 1.96 -4.99
C VAL A 35 7.97 2.30 -4.87
N ALA A 36 8.72 1.99 -5.93
CA ALA A 36 10.12 2.36 -6.08
C ALA A 36 10.30 3.15 -7.38
N ILE A 37 10.80 4.39 -7.28
CA ILE A 37 11.16 5.21 -8.44
C ILE A 37 12.68 5.18 -8.56
N VAL A 38 13.17 4.54 -9.62
CA VAL A 38 14.60 4.36 -9.89
C VAL A 38 15.05 5.40 -10.90
N ASN A 39 15.98 6.28 -10.52
CA ASN A 39 16.53 7.27 -11.43
C ASN A 39 17.55 6.61 -12.38
N ARG A 40 17.12 6.38 -13.62
CA ARG A 40 18.00 5.91 -14.72
C ARG A 40 18.45 7.05 -15.65
N MET A 41 18.11 8.30 -15.34
CA MET A 41 18.53 9.46 -16.11
C MET A 41 19.97 9.86 -15.75
N GLY A 42 20.59 10.67 -16.61
CA GLY A 42 21.92 11.27 -16.37
C GLY A 42 21.90 12.50 -15.46
N THR A 43 20.73 12.89 -14.91
CA THR A 43 20.55 14.06 -14.03
C THR A 43 19.89 13.66 -12.72
N THR A 44 20.02 14.49 -11.68
CA THR A 44 19.34 14.29 -10.40
C THR A 44 17.84 14.57 -10.57
N LEU A 45 17.01 13.69 -10.01
CA LEU A 45 15.57 13.90 -9.90
C LEU A 45 15.21 14.43 -8.52
N TYR A 46 14.21 15.29 -8.45
CA TYR A 46 13.63 15.83 -7.23
C TYR A 46 12.20 15.31 -7.10
N LEU A 47 11.91 14.65 -5.98
CA LEU A 47 10.66 13.96 -5.74
C LEU A 47 9.95 14.51 -4.52
N TRP A 48 8.62 14.57 -4.58
CA TRP A 48 7.74 14.91 -3.47
C TRP A 48 6.57 13.94 -3.46
N SER A 49 6.33 13.25 -2.34
CA SER A 49 5.07 12.55 -2.11
C SER A 49 4.05 13.56 -1.56
N VAL A 50 3.00 13.82 -2.33
CA VAL A 50 1.98 14.83 -2.02
C VAL A 50 0.65 14.15 -1.75
N ASP A 51 0.05 14.44 -0.60
CA ASP A 51 -1.35 14.12 -0.28
C ASP A 51 -2.19 15.41 -0.19
N GLU A 52 -2.74 15.75 0.97
CA GLU A 52 -3.27 17.08 1.24
C GLU A 52 -2.14 18.12 1.35
N LYS A 53 -0.96 17.66 1.81
CA LYS A 53 0.22 18.52 2.00
C LYS A 53 1.39 18.01 1.18
N GLU A 54 2.24 18.94 0.80
CA GLU A 54 3.52 18.62 0.19
C GLU A 54 4.43 17.94 1.22
N GLY A 55 4.91 16.74 0.90
CA GLY A 55 5.98 16.11 1.65
C GLY A 55 7.34 16.80 1.45
N PRO A 56 8.39 16.37 2.16
CA PRO A 56 9.73 16.90 1.95
C PRO A 56 10.25 16.58 0.54
N MET A 57 11.14 17.43 0.02
CA MET A 57 11.83 17.17 -1.24
C MET A 57 12.90 16.08 -1.04
N HIS A 58 12.90 15.09 -1.93
CA HIS A 58 13.90 14.04 -2.01
C HIS A 58 14.74 14.20 -3.27
N ALA A 59 16.06 14.36 -3.13
CA ALA A 59 16.99 14.33 -4.26
C ALA A 59 17.43 12.88 -4.54
N VAL A 60 17.20 12.42 -5.76
CA VAL A 60 17.56 11.06 -6.22
C VAL A 60 18.59 11.19 -7.33
N VAL A 61 19.86 10.96 -6.99
CA VAL A 61 20.98 11.02 -7.94
C VAL A 61 20.91 9.88 -8.99
N PRO A 62 21.58 10.00 -10.15
CA PRO A 62 21.64 8.92 -11.14
C PRO A 62 22.02 7.56 -10.54
N GLY A 63 21.24 6.53 -10.86
CA GLY A 63 21.41 5.16 -10.36
C GLY A 63 20.79 4.88 -8.99
N ALA A 64 20.36 5.90 -8.24
CA ALA A 64 19.68 5.73 -6.95
C ALA A 64 18.16 5.54 -7.12
N SER A 65 17.47 5.24 -6.01
CA SER A 65 16.01 5.13 -5.98
C SER A 65 15.38 5.85 -4.80
N TYR A 66 14.16 6.34 -5.01
CA TYR A 66 13.19 6.69 -3.97
C TYR A 66 12.24 5.51 -3.75
N GLN A 67 11.85 5.26 -2.50
CA GLN A 67 10.90 4.19 -2.16
C GLN A 67 9.95 4.67 -1.07
N GLU A 68 8.67 4.33 -1.20
CA GLU A 68 7.70 4.47 -0.13
C GLU A 68 6.69 3.31 -0.11
N THR A 69 6.21 2.97 1.08
CA THR A 69 5.06 2.08 1.25
C THR A 69 3.79 2.82 0.83
N TYR A 70 2.88 2.14 0.14
CA TYR A 70 1.58 2.74 -0.18
C TYR A 70 0.85 3.14 1.11
N ARG A 71 0.33 4.37 1.14
CA ARG A 71 -0.40 4.91 2.29
C ARG A 71 -1.88 5.05 1.97
N LEU A 72 -2.71 4.80 2.98
CA LEU A 72 -4.12 5.16 2.93
C LEU A 72 -4.26 6.65 3.18
N ARG A 73 -5.03 7.34 2.35
CA ARG A 73 -5.50 8.70 2.59
C ARG A 73 -6.92 8.63 3.21
N PRO A 74 -7.09 8.83 4.53
CA PRO A 74 -8.35 8.53 5.21
C PRO A 74 -9.52 9.42 4.80
N ASP A 75 -9.25 10.65 4.38
CA ASP A 75 -10.20 11.63 3.84
C ASP A 75 -10.60 11.36 2.38
N GLY A 76 -10.04 10.30 1.77
CA GLY A 76 -10.24 9.94 0.37
C GLY A 76 -9.31 10.69 -0.59
N GLY A 77 -9.29 10.25 -1.85
CA GLY A 77 -8.37 10.76 -2.87
C GLY A 77 -7.06 9.98 -2.97
N GLY A 78 -6.20 10.43 -3.87
CA GLY A 78 -4.91 9.81 -4.15
C GLY A 78 -3.74 10.50 -3.48
N ILE A 79 -2.59 9.84 -3.57
CA ILE A 79 -1.26 10.38 -3.31
C ILE A 79 -0.57 10.53 -4.67
N SER A 80 0.09 11.66 -4.87
CA SER A 80 0.81 11.97 -6.10
C SER A 80 2.29 12.11 -5.77
N ILE A 81 3.11 11.19 -6.27
CA ILE A 81 4.56 11.32 -6.23
C ILE A 81 4.99 12.14 -7.43
N LYS A 82 5.22 13.43 -7.21
CA LYS A 82 5.68 14.38 -8.23
C LYS A 82 7.18 14.21 -8.45
N VAL A 83 7.59 14.12 -9.71
CA VAL A 83 8.98 13.93 -10.14
C VAL A 83 9.38 15.07 -11.05
N SER A 84 10.45 15.80 -10.72
CA SER A 84 11.01 16.87 -11.54
C SER A 84 12.52 16.71 -11.75
N THR A 85 13.06 17.28 -12.82
CA THR A 85 14.52 17.49 -12.98
C THR A 85 14.99 18.82 -12.38
N SER A 86 14.09 19.61 -11.79
CA SER A 86 14.36 20.87 -11.10
C SER A 86 13.79 20.86 -9.67
N GLN A 87 14.18 21.82 -8.83
CA GLN A 87 13.67 21.91 -7.45
C GLN A 87 12.31 22.63 -7.35
N ASP A 88 11.63 22.86 -8.48
CA ASP A 88 10.30 23.47 -8.53
C ASP A 88 9.20 22.39 -8.65
N ILE A 89 8.45 22.19 -7.57
CA ILE A 89 7.34 21.22 -7.50
C ILE A 89 6.16 21.60 -8.42
N ASN A 90 6.08 22.87 -8.84
CA ASN A 90 5.03 23.39 -9.73
C ASN A 90 5.50 23.55 -11.19
N GLY A 91 6.73 23.11 -11.49
CA GLY A 91 7.34 23.18 -12.82
C GLY A 91 6.93 22.03 -13.74
N ASP A 92 7.83 21.65 -14.66
CA ASP A 92 7.66 20.45 -15.48
C ASP A 92 7.85 19.20 -14.60
N ILE A 93 6.75 18.46 -14.42
CA ILE A 93 6.70 17.27 -13.58
C ILE A 93 5.96 16.12 -14.28
N ILE A 94 6.45 14.90 -14.06
CA ILE A 94 5.67 13.67 -14.21
C ILE A 94 5.15 13.28 -12.82
N GLN A 95 3.95 12.72 -12.76
CA GLN A 95 3.33 12.27 -11.52
C GLN A 95 3.10 10.76 -11.59
N PHE A 96 3.55 10.04 -10.56
CA PHE A 96 3.02 8.70 -10.28
C PHE A 96 1.92 8.87 -9.24
N GLU A 97 0.68 8.61 -9.62
CA GLU A 97 -0.49 8.82 -8.78
C GLU A 97 -1.04 7.47 -8.35
N TYR A 98 -1.37 7.33 -7.07
CA TYR A 98 -2.00 6.12 -6.56
C TYR A 98 -3.08 6.41 -5.54
N THR A 99 -4.12 5.58 -5.56
CA THR A 99 -5.23 5.60 -4.60
C THR A 99 -5.40 4.20 -4.02
N GLN A 100 -5.24 4.08 -2.71
CA GLN A 100 -5.59 2.86 -1.99
C GLN A 100 -7.11 2.80 -1.76
N ALA A 101 -7.73 1.68 -2.12
CA ALA A 101 -9.14 1.40 -1.87
C ALA A 101 -9.30 -0.04 -1.38
N GLY A 102 -9.45 -0.20 -0.06
CA GLY A 102 -9.40 -1.51 0.59
C GLY A 102 -8.05 -2.17 0.37
N GLU A 103 -8.07 -3.39 -0.17
CA GLU A 103 -6.87 -4.18 -0.51
C GLU A 103 -6.29 -3.90 -1.90
N LYS A 104 -6.87 -2.92 -2.63
CA LYS A 104 -6.43 -2.57 -3.98
C LYS A 104 -5.69 -1.25 -3.98
N VAL A 105 -4.72 -1.15 -4.87
CA VAL A 105 -4.07 0.11 -5.24
C VAL A 105 -4.36 0.36 -6.71
N PHE A 106 -5.08 1.44 -6.99
CA PHE A 106 -5.26 1.97 -8.34
C PHE A 106 -4.17 3.00 -8.59
N TRP A 107 -3.53 2.96 -9.75
CA TRP A 107 -2.42 3.85 -10.05
C TRP A 107 -2.34 4.22 -11.52
N ASP A 108 -1.71 5.35 -11.80
CA ASP A 108 -1.40 5.82 -13.15
C ASP A 108 -0.11 6.65 -13.16
N VAL A 109 0.38 6.93 -14.36
CA VAL A 109 1.47 7.88 -14.60
C VAL A 109 0.92 9.00 -15.46
N SER A 110 1.00 10.23 -14.94
CA SER A 110 0.39 11.41 -15.52
C SER A 110 1.43 12.44 -15.93
N CYS A 111 1.33 12.90 -17.18
CA CYS A 111 2.16 13.98 -17.74
C CYS A 111 1.39 15.30 -17.88
N VAL A 112 0.26 15.45 -17.17
CA VAL A 112 -0.64 16.61 -17.30
C VAL A 112 0.04 17.96 -17.03
N ASN A 113 1.11 17.96 -16.24
CA ASN A 113 1.89 19.15 -15.89
C ASN A 113 3.18 19.31 -16.70
N THR A 114 3.42 18.46 -17.71
CA THR A 114 4.53 18.64 -18.64
C THR A 114 4.17 19.62 -19.75
N LYS A 115 5.16 20.39 -20.22
CA LYS A 115 5.02 21.29 -21.37
C LYS A 115 5.86 20.79 -22.56
N ALA A 116 5.58 21.33 -23.74
CA ALA A 116 6.41 21.08 -24.91
C ALA A 116 7.86 21.50 -24.63
N GLY A 117 8.82 20.61 -24.89
CA GLY A 117 10.23 20.83 -24.54
C GLY A 117 10.61 20.40 -23.12
N SER A 118 9.71 19.74 -22.40
CA SER A 118 10.01 19.04 -21.15
C SER A 118 11.27 18.16 -21.28
N PRO A 119 12.11 18.07 -20.22
CA PRO A 119 13.27 17.17 -20.19
C PRO A 119 12.89 15.70 -19.98
N PHE A 120 11.62 15.41 -19.71
CA PHE A 120 11.02 14.08 -19.67
C PHE A 120 10.44 13.68 -21.02
#